data_AF-A0AAD7ML51-F1
#
_entry.id   AF-A0AAD7ML51-F1
#
_cell.length_a   1.000
_cell.length_b   1.000
_cell.length_c   1.000
_cell.angle_alpha   90.00
_cell.angle_beta   90.00
_cell.angle_gamma   90.00
#
_symmetry.space_group_name_H-M   'P 1'
#
loop_
_entity.id
_entity.type
_entity.pdbx_description
1 polymer ?
#
loop_
_entity_poly.entity_id
_entity_poly.type
_entity_poly.pdbx_seq_one_letter_code
_entity_poly.pdbx_strand_id
1 'polypeptide(L)'
;MIPFLYRTRFYYQYSEDRLCTCPLIVHGLLHIPDDILFCGQSGLRSRRFPWANLNKIILHRAYLEQLGARYDLEDELSSPSKPKNSLSSGEYTYDEYPQAILRLPYKKNYMPDEDTRKKAAQYFADILGQRQKDILPLLPEVMPSFGKLRIVDGDSIRTASACGDGSVAERDMSFIRYEIQTRRVVAEPWQSKIFYGRLERVLVSVLGSLSTKKCLMAVITPCRNTQGKDAFLEMTTYRGMGSVIVVDLQCVVAVIGRVETRGSWKIVDRTGGLIHPEFAQSEGVDDDDVDLED
;
A
#
# COMPACT_ATOMS: atom_id res chain seq x y z
N MET A 1 0.40 -29.75 2.79
CA MET A 1 0.52 -28.29 2.55
C MET A 1 0.37 -27.59 3.90
N ILE A 2 1.46 -27.07 4.47
CA ILE A 2 1.45 -26.45 5.81
C ILE A 2 0.89 -25.01 5.70
N PRO A 3 -0.12 -24.60 6.48
CA PRO A 3 -0.71 -23.25 6.42
C PRO A 3 0.33 -22.14 6.61
N PHE A 4 0.14 -20.99 5.96
CA PHE A 4 1.07 -19.83 6.02
C PHE A 4 1.41 -19.40 7.47
N LEU A 5 0.43 -19.46 8.38
CA LEU A 5 0.59 -19.18 9.81
C LEU A 5 1.62 -20.10 10.51
N TYR A 6 1.81 -21.32 10.03
CA TYR A 6 2.84 -22.22 10.58
C TYR A 6 4.24 -21.83 10.09
N ARG A 7 4.38 -21.32 8.86
CA ARG A 7 5.70 -20.95 8.30
C ARG A 7 6.29 -19.73 8.97
N THR A 8 5.48 -18.72 9.28
CA THR A 8 5.93 -17.53 10.03
C THR A 8 6.39 -17.91 11.44
N ARG A 9 5.65 -18.81 12.13
CA ARG A 9 6.05 -19.32 13.46
C ARG A 9 7.40 -20.04 13.44
N PHE A 10 7.66 -20.87 12.43
CA PHE A 10 8.95 -21.55 12.26
C PHE A 10 10.10 -20.60 11.89
N TYR A 11 9.85 -19.60 11.02
CA TYR A 11 10.88 -18.67 10.57
C TYR A 11 11.34 -17.73 11.70
N TYR A 12 10.42 -17.15 12.46
CA TYR A 12 10.76 -16.25 13.55
C TYR A 12 11.18 -16.98 14.84
N GLN A 13 10.98 -18.31 14.92
CA GLN A 13 11.30 -19.14 16.10
C GLN A 13 10.79 -18.57 17.43
N TYR A 14 9.71 -17.78 17.39
CA TYR A 14 9.18 -17.03 18.53
C TYR A 14 10.15 -16.02 19.19
N SER A 15 11.24 -15.66 18.51
CA SER A 15 12.18 -14.62 18.93
C SER A 15 11.69 -13.25 18.44
N GLU A 16 11.63 -12.29 19.36
CA GLU A 16 11.09 -10.97 19.08
C GLU A 16 12.06 -10.09 18.29
N ASP A 17 13.37 -10.25 18.50
CA ASP A 17 14.43 -9.52 17.81
C ASP A 17 14.47 -9.83 16.30
N ARG A 18 13.93 -10.98 15.90
CA ARG A 18 13.87 -11.40 14.50
C ARG A 18 12.70 -10.82 13.72
N LEU A 19 11.79 -10.09 14.37
CA LEU A 19 10.61 -9.50 13.71
C LEU A 19 10.99 -8.30 12.84
N CYS A 20 12.00 -7.54 13.26
CA CYS A 20 12.61 -6.44 12.51
C CYS A 20 13.39 -6.96 11.30
N THR A 21 13.87 -8.21 11.37
CA THR A 21 14.40 -8.94 10.23
C THR A 21 13.23 -9.28 9.33
N CYS A 22 12.99 -8.38 8.39
CA CYS A 22 11.92 -8.61 7.45
C CYS A 22 12.22 -9.94 6.71
N PRO A 23 11.21 -10.79 6.37
CA PRO A 23 11.36 -12.04 5.60
C PRO A 23 11.74 -11.76 4.14
N LEU A 24 12.44 -10.67 3.98
CA LEU A 24 12.83 -9.92 2.83
C LEU A 24 14.24 -10.42 2.35
N ILE A 25 14.64 -11.64 2.69
CA ILE A 25 15.41 -12.45 1.71
C ILE A 25 14.46 -13.00 0.61
N VAL A 26 13.14 -12.80 0.78
CA VAL A 26 12.13 -12.70 -0.28
C VAL A 26 11.87 -11.24 -0.73
N HIS A 27 12.62 -10.22 -0.28
CA HIS A 27 12.55 -8.80 -0.74
C HIS A 27 13.00 -8.65 -2.18
N GLY A 28 13.48 -9.75 -2.73
CA GLY A 28 14.44 -9.78 -3.81
C GLY A 28 15.71 -10.37 -3.22
N LEU A 29 16.07 -11.63 -3.51
CA LEU A 29 16.98 -11.92 -4.64
C LEU A 29 16.91 -10.89 -5.80
N LEU A 30 17.17 -9.65 -5.38
CA LEU A 30 17.24 -8.37 -6.04
C LEU A 30 17.69 -7.42 -4.87
N HIS A 31 18.78 -7.70 -4.18
CA HIS A 31 20.09 -7.14 -4.54
C HIS A 31 20.78 -7.88 -5.68
N ILE A 32 20.13 -7.88 -6.83
CA ILE A 32 20.74 -8.08 -8.12
C ILE A 32 20.87 -6.63 -8.62
N PRO A 33 22.06 -6.24 -9.11
CA PRO A 33 22.31 -4.89 -9.62
C PRO A 33 21.21 -4.45 -10.59
N ASP A 34 21.03 -3.13 -10.71
CA ASP A 34 20.04 -2.49 -11.59
C ASP A 34 20.16 -2.88 -13.08
N ASP A 35 21.19 -3.64 -13.46
CA ASP A 35 21.36 -4.25 -14.78
C ASP A 35 20.58 -5.56 -15.01
N ILE A 36 19.80 -6.07 -14.05
CA ILE A 36 18.85 -7.17 -14.33
C ILE A 36 17.42 -6.66 -14.28
N LEU A 37 17.04 -6.03 -15.39
CA LEU A 37 15.80 -5.36 -15.75
C LEU A 37 14.45 -6.03 -15.36
N PHE A 38 14.35 -7.23 -14.78
CA PHE A 38 13.08 -7.98 -14.84
C PHE A 38 12.74 -9.01 -13.75
N CYS A 39 13.45 -9.07 -12.62
CA CYS A 39 13.05 -9.93 -11.48
C CYS A 39 12.16 -9.24 -10.42
N GLY A 40 11.72 -8.01 -10.69
CA GLY A 40 10.79 -7.27 -9.82
C GLY A 40 9.39 -7.88 -9.76
N GLN A 41 8.49 -7.28 -8.96
CA GLN A 41 7.13 -7.71 -8.57
C GLN A 41 6.27 -8.45 -9.63
N SER A 42 6.51 -8.27 -10.92
CA SER A 42 5.95 -9.00 -12.06
C SER A 42 6.14 -10.52 -11.99
N GLY A 43 7.24 -11.01 -11.40
CA GLY A 43 7.60 -12.44 -11.34
C GLY A 43 6.85 -13.26 -10.28
N LEU A 44 6.26 -12.59 -9.29
CA LEU A 44 5.65 -13.21 -8.12
C LEU A 44 4.11 -13.15 -8.17
N ARG A 45 3.52 -13.16 -9.37
CA ARG A 45 2.06 -13.10 -9.56
C ARG A 45 1.31 -14.28 -8.92
N SER A 46 1.93 -15.46 -8.83
CA SER A 46 1.32 -16.62 -8.17
C SER A 46 1.43 -16.55 -6.66
N ARG A 47 0.28 -16.27 -6.02
CA ARG A 47 0.12 -16.20 -4.56
C ARG A 47 0.27 -17.55 -3.84
N ARG A 48 0.07 -18.68 -4.55
CA ARG A 48 0.17 -20.05 -4.00
C ARG A 48 1.50 -20.73 -4.31
N PHE A 49 2.11 -20.43 -5.45
CA PHE A 49 3.33 -21.08 -5.93
C PHE A 49 4.31 -20.04 -6.52
N PRO A 50 4.87 -19.16 -5.68
CA PRO A 50 5.74 -18.08 -6.14
C PRO A 50 6.97 -18.59 -6.89
N TRP A 51 7.62 -19.63 -6.36
CA TRP A 51 8.83 -20.21 -6.94
C TRP A 51 8.60 -20.90 -8.29
N ALA A 52 7.50 -21.64 -8.43
CA ALA A 52 7.18 -22.30 -9.70
C ALA A 52 6.81 -21.28 -10.80
N ASN A 53 6.22 -20.14 -10.41
CA ASN A 53 5.93 -19.06 -11.35
C ASN A 53 7.22 -18.35 -11.78
N LEU A 54 8.10 -18.02 -10.82
CA LEU A 54 9.41 -17.43 -11.10
C LEU A 54 10.23 -18.30 -12.07
N ASN A 55 10.33 -19.61 -11.81
CA ASN A 55 11.04 -20.53 -12.69
C ASN A 55 10.46 -20.55 -14.10
N LYS A 56 9.12 -20.54 -14.24
CA LYS A 56 8.47 -20.50 -15.55
C LYS A 56 8.74 -19.19 -16.27
N ILE A 57 8.76 -18.06 -15.57
CA ILE A 57 9.04 -16.75 -16.18
C ILE A 57 10.48 -16.70 -16.69
N ILE A 58 11.45 -17.15 -15.87
CA ILE A 58 12.85 -17.25 -16.30
C ILE A 58 12.97 -18.16 -17.53
N LEU A 59 12.32 -19.32 -17.52
CA LEU A 59 12.31 -20.26 -18.64
C LEU A 59 11.70 -19.65 -19.91
N HIS A 60 10.53 -19.03 -19.81
CA HIS A 60 9.86 -18.41 -20.96
C HIS A 60 10.66 -17.24 -21.51
N ARG A 61 11.37 -16.49 -20.67
CA ARG A 61 12.24 -15.41 -21.12
C ARG A 61 13.46 -15.93 -21.86
N ALA A 62 14.13 -16.96 -21.32
CA ALA A 62 15.24 -17.61 -22.02
C ALA A 62 14.81 -18.15 -23.40
N TYR A 63 13.59 -18.68 -23.50
CA TYR A 63 13.04 -19.06 -24.81
C TYR A 63 12.80 -17.87 -25.73
N LEU A 64 12.27 -16.75 -25.23
CA LEU A 64 12.08 -15.54 -26.04
C LEU A 64 13.40 -14.92 -26.48
N GLU A 65 14.43 -14.92 -25.64
CA GLU A 65 15.78 -14.47 -26.01
C GLU A 65 16.40 -15.38 -27.08
N GLN A 66 16.27 -16.70 -26.92
CA GLN A 66 16.74 -17.65 -27.93
C GLN A 66 15.98 -17.50 -29.26
N LEU A 67 14.67 -17.23 -29.22
CA LEU A 67 13.87 -16.97 -30.42
C LEU A 67 14.25 -15.62 -31.05
N GLY A 68 14.43 -14.57 -30.25
CA GLY A 68 14.90 -13.26 -30.69
C GLY A 68 16.23 -13.36 -31.42
N ALA A 69 17.24 -13.98 -30.80
CA ALA A 69 18.56 -14.16 -31.38
C ALA A 69 18.57 -15.09 -32.62
N ARG A 70 17.71 -16.11 -32.66
CA ARG A 70 17.67 -17.06 -33.78
C ARG A 70 16.94 -16.52 -35.00
N TYR A 71 15.95 -15.66 -34.80
CA TYR A 71 15.05 -15.19 -35.85
C TYR A 71 15.10 -13.67 -36.07
N ASP A 72 16.04 -12.97 -35.42
CA ASP A 72 16.23 -11.51 -35.51
C ASP A 72 14.96 -10.72 -35.12
N LEU A 73 14.33 -11.13 -34.01
CA LEU A 73 13.05 -10.56 -33.52
C LEU A 73 13.23 -9.75 -32.24
N GLU A 74 14.43 -9.26 -31.95
CA GLU A 74 14.75 -8.62 -30.67
C GLU A 74 13.91 -7.35 -30.42
N ASP A 75 13.72 -6.54 -31.45
CA ASP A 75 12.90 -5.33 -31.38
C ASP A 75 11.42 -5.64 -31.18
N GLU A 76 10.91 -6.70 -31.83
CA GLU A 76 9.49 -7.10 -31.76
C GLU A 76 9.14 -7.76 -30.41
N LEU A 77 10.11 -8.44 -29.80
CA LEU A 77 9.97 -9.10 -28.50
C LEU A 77 10.34 -8.19 -27.33
N SER A 78 10.85 -7.00 -27.59
CA SER A 78 11.12 -5.99 -26.56
C SER A 78 9.82 -5.63 -25.83
N SER A 79 9.85 -5.71 -24.49
CA SER A 79 8.66 -5.39 -23.71
C SER A 79 8.34 -3.90 -23.83
N PRO A 80 7.13 -3.48 -24.23
CA PRO A 80 6.78 -2.08 -24.27
C PRO A 80 6.85 -1.51 -22.85
N SER A 81 7.85 -0.67 -22.61
CA SER A 81 8.02 0.06 -21.36
C SER A 81 6.87 1.06 -21.24
N LYS A 82 5.84 0.71 -20.48
CA LYS A 82 4.83 1.69 -20.11
C LYS A 82 5.49 2.68 -19.15
N PRO A 83 5.30 4.01 -19.33
CA PRO A 83 5.72 4.98 -18.34
C PRO A 83 5.20 4.56 -16.96
N LYS A 84 6.03 4.60 -15.91
CA LYS A 84 5.63 4.21 -14.52
C LYS A 84 4.36 4.94 -14.04
N ASN A 85 4.01 6.06 -14.66
CA ASN A 85 2.87 6.91 -14.34
C ASN A 85 1.75 6.92 -15.41
N SER A 86 1.81 6.08 -16.45
CA SER A 86 0.69 5.98 -17.40
C SER A 86 -0.50 5.27 -16.75
N LEU A 87 -1.67 5.92 -16.74
CA LEU A 87 -2.90 5.33 -16.22
C LEU A 87 -3.24 4.07 -17.02
N SER A 88 -3.45 2.96 -16.30
CA SER A 88 -3.97 1.73 -16.88
C SER A 88 -5.50 1.72 -16.90
N SER A 89 -6.08 0.85 -17.73
CA SER A 89 -7.54 0.66 -17.79
C SER A 89 -8.10 0.29 -16.42
N GLY A 90 -9.02 1.10 -15.89
CA GLY A 90 -9.67 0.89 -14.59
C GLY A 90 -8.99 1.60 -13.41
N GLU A 91 -8.07 2.53 -13.69
CA GLU A 91 -7.54 3.48 -12.71
C GLU A 91 -8.29 4.82 -12.78
N TYR A 92 -8.49 5.43 -11.61
CA TYR A 92 -9.23 6.69 -11.44
C TYR A 92 -8.37 7.65 -10.62
N THR A 93 -8.24 8.88 -11.08
CA THR A 93 -7.59 9.99 -10.39
C THR A 93 -8.59 11.10 -10.09
N TYR A 94 -8.30 11.87 -9.05
CA TYR A 94 -9.10 13.02 -8.64
C TYR A 94 -8.13 14.19 -8.44
N ASP A 95 -8.44 15.35 -8.99
CA ASP A 95 -7.54 16.51 -8.95
C ASP A 95 -7.26 16.97 -7.52
N GLU A 96 -8.23 16.79 -6.62
CA GLU A 96 -8.07 17.08 -5.19
C GLU A 96 -7.14 16.09 -4.46
N TYR A 97 -6.82 14.96 -5.09
CA TYR A 97 -6.02 13.87 -4.54
C TYR A 97 -4.96 13.37 -5.54
N PRO A 98 -3.98 14.22 -5.91
CA PRO A 98 -2.99 13.89 -6.94
C PRO A 98 -2.10 12.69 -6.56
N GLN A 99 -1.95 12.42 -5.26
CA GLN A 99 -1.15 11.32 -4.74
C GLN A 99 -1.92 9.98 -4.70
N ALA A 100 -3.21 9.96 -5.01
CA ALA A 100 -4.06 8.78 -4.89
C ALA A 100 -4.60 8.30 -6.24
N ILE A 101 -4.27 7.06 -6.60
CA ILE A 101 -4.76 6.38 -7.79
C ILE A 101 -5.69 5.24 -7.36
N LEU A 102 -6.99 5.43 -7.57
CA LEU A 102 -8.03 4.47 -7.18
C LEU A 102 -8.24 3.40 -8.25
N ARG A 103 -8.49 2.16 -7.83
CA ARG A 103 -8.55 0.99 -8.73
C ARG A 103 -9.70 0.06 -8.38
N LEU A 104 -10.02 -0.81 -9.34
CA LEU A 104 -11.01 -1.87 -9.15
C LEU A 104 -10.66 -2.80 -7.97
N PRO A 105 -11.65 -3.26 -7.18
CA PRO A 105 -13.09 -3.18 -7.46
C PRO A 105 -13.68 -1.81 -7.15
N TYR A 106 -14.51 -1.32 -8.08
CA TYR A 106 -15.28 -0.08 -7.96
C TYR A 106 -16.77 -0.41 -7.88
N LYS A 107 -17.45 0.11 -6.87
CA LYS A 107 -18.90 -0.03 -6.71
C LYS A 107 -19.54 1.36 -6.82
N LYS A 108 -20.07 1.67 -8.02
CA LYS A 108 -20.69 2.95 -8.34
C LYS A 108 -21.87 3.31 -7.42
N ASN A 109 -22.76 2.34 -7.18
CA ASN A 109 -23.99 2.56 -6.41
C ASN A 109 -23.89 2.01 -4.98
N TYR A 110 -22.72 2.18 -4.34
CA TYR A 110 -22.55 1.72 -2.97
C TYR A 110 -23.28 2.64 -1.98
N MET A 111 -24.04 2.05 -1.06
CA MET A 111 -24.72 2.76 0.03
C MET A 111 -24.04 2.38 1.34
N PRO A 112 -23.34 3.30 2.01
CA PRO A 112 -22.78 3.05 3.34
C PRO A 112 -23.90 2.81 4.35
N ASP A 113 -23.61 1.99 5.36
CA ASP A 113 -24.52 1.79 6.49
C ASP A 113 -24.67 3.09 7.30
N GLU A 114 -25.68 3.14 8.16
CA GLU A 114 -26.03 4.33 8.93
C GLU A 114 -24.90 4.80 9.86
N ASP A 115 -24.13 3.87 10.46
CA ASP A 115 -23.00 4.24 11.32
C ASP A 115 -21.88 4.86 10.49
N THR A 116 -21.48 4.23 9.38
CA THR A 116 -20.49 4.78 8.44
C THR A 116 -20.91 6.16 7.93
N ARG A 117 -22.19 6.35 7.57
CA ARG A 117 -22.71 7.65 7.11
C ARG A 117 -22.69 8.70 8.22
N LYS A 118 -23.02 8.34 9.47
CA LYS A 118 -22.87 9.22 10.63
C LYS A 118 -21.41 9.60 10.87
N LYS A 119 -20.46 8.67 10.77
CA LYS A 119 -19.03 8.96 10.91
C LYS A 119 -18.51 9.88 9.80
N ALA A 120 -18.96 9.69 8.56
CA ALA A 120 -18.68 10.62 7.47
C ALA A 120 -19.24 12.03 7.75
N ALA A 121 -20.47 12.12 8.26
CA ALA A 121 -21.07 13.40 8.65
C ALA A 121 -20.28 14.08 9.77
N GLN A 122 -19.77 13.30 10.74
CA GLN A 122 -18.95 13.82 11.83
C GLN A 122 -17.65 14.42 11.29
N TYR A 123 -16.98 13.72 10.37
CA TYR A 123 -15.76 14.20 9.75
C TYR A 123 -15.96 15.56 9.05
N PHE A 124 -17.01 15.70 8.24
CA PHE A 124 -17.32 16.98 7.60
C PHE A 124 -17.74 18.07 8.60
N ALA A 125 -18.47 17.69 9.65
CA ALA A 125 -18.83 18.61 10.72
C ALA A 125 -17.58 19.17 11.43
N ASP A 126 -16.59 18.32 11.70
CA ASP A 126 -15.32 18.71 12.33
C ASP A 126 -14.52 19.67 11.44
N ILE A 127 -14.48 19.41 10.12
CA ILE A 127 -13.76 20.28 9.15
C ILE A 127 -14.45 21.62 8.96
N LEU A 128 -15.77 21.64 8.89
CA LEU A 128 -16.55 22.85 8.64
C LEU A 128 -16.91 23.62 9.91
N GLY A 129 -16.61 23.07 11.09
CA GLY A 129 -17.04 23.64 12.37
C GLY A 129 -18.56 23.65 12.55
N GLN A 130 -19.27 22.70 11.93
CA GLN A 130 -20.73 22.57 11.99
C GLN A 130 -21.16 21.42 12.91
N ARG A 131 -22.46 21.23 13.12
CA ARG A 131 -22.98 20.08 13.87
C ARG A 131 -23.25 18.92 12.92
N GLN A 132 -22.91 17.70 13.34
CA GLN A 132 -23.14 16.47 12.58
C GLN A 132 -24.60 16.33 12.08
N LYS A 133 -25.58 16.74 12.91
CA LYS A 133 -27.01 16.68 12.57
C LYS A 133 -27.38 17.57 11.39
N ASP A 134 -26.67 18.67 11.19
CA ASP A 134 -26.91 19.61 10.10
C ASP A 134 -26.24 19.13 8.79
N ILE A 135 -25.13 18.38 8.91
CA ILE A 135 -24.36 17.82 7.79
C ILE A 135 -24.97 16.51 7.25
N LEU A 136 -25.47 15.64 8.13
CA LEU A 136 -25.94 14.30 7.75
C LEU A 136 -26.99 14.31 6.62
N PRO A 137 -27.99 15.23 6.59
CA PRO A 137 -28.96 15.32 5.50
C PRO A 137 -28.34 15.78 4.17
N LEU A 138 -27.22 16.50 4.21
CA LEU A 138 -26.53 17.00 3.02
C LEU A 138 -25.67 15.93 2.35
N LEU A 139 -25.34 14.86 3.08
CA LEU A 139 -24.59 13.74 2.53
C LEU A 139 -25.46 12.91 1.58
N PRO A 140 -24.93 12.54 0.40
CA PRO A 140 -25.63 11.67 -0.52
C PRO A 140 -25.85 10.29 0.11
N GLU A 141 -26.96 9.66 -0.23
CA GLU A 141 -27.25 8.29 0.21
C GLU A 141 -26.35 7.26 -0.50
N VAL A 142 -25.99 7.54 -1.75
CA VAL A 142 -25.07 6.76 -2.56
C VAL A 142 -23.69 7.41 -2.53
N MET A 143 -22.69 6.66 -2.05
CA MET A 143 -21.29 7.06 -2.05
C MET A 143 -20.47 5.98 -2.75
N PRO A 144 -20.03 6.21 -4.02
CA PRO A 144 -19.23 5.24 -4.74
C PRO A 144 -18.03 4.77 -3.92
N SER A 145 -17.72 3.47 -3.97
CA SER A 145 -16.63 2.90 -3.18
C SER A 145 -15.58 2.21 -4.02
N PHE A 146 -14.33 2.30 -3.56
CA PHE A 146 -13.17 1.63 -4.13
C PHE A 146 -12.55 0.66 -3.14
N GLY A 147 -12.14 -0.49 -3.68
CA GLY A 147 -11.50 -1.56 -2.92
C GLY A 147 -9.97 -1.63 -3.09
N LYS A 148 -9.39 -0.80 -3.95
CA LYS A 148 -7.94 -0.70 -4.12
C LYS A 148 -7.51 0.74 -4.36
N LEU A 149 -6.33 1.05 -3.85
CA LEU A 149 -5.64 2.33 -3.95
C LEU A 149 -4.17 2.06 -4.29
N ARG A 150 -3.54 2.97 -5.00
CA ARG A 150 -2.09 3.10 -5.09
C ARG A 150 -1.72 4.52 -4.74
N ILE A 151 -0.77 4.69 -3.84
CA ILE A 151 -0.13 5.98 -3.59
C ILE A 151 0.92 6.19 -4.68
N VAL A 152 0.97 7.37 -5.29
CA VAL A 152 1.99 7.71 -6.30
C VAL A 152 3.37 7.54 -5.67
N ASP A 153 4.27 6.83 -6.36
CA ASP A 153 5.60 6.45 -5.87
C ASP A 153 5.64 5.71 -4.52
N GLY A 154 4.49 5.21 -4.06
CA GLY A 154 4.33 4.55 -2.78
C GLY A 154 3.60 3.21 -2.89
N ASP A 155 2.81 2.91 -1.86
CA ASP A 155 2.24 1.59 -1.68
C ASP A 155 0.95 1.33 -2.44
N SER A 156 0.78 0.07 -2.85
CA SER A 156 -0.49 -0.46 -3.34
C SER A 156 -1.30 -1.07 -2.19
N ILE A 157 -2.44 -0.46 -1.87
CA ILE A 157 -3.31 -0.86 -0.77
C ILE A 157 -4.52 -1.62 -1.32
N ARG A 158 -4.89 -2.72 -0.67
CA ARG A 158 -6.15 -3.45 -0.92
C ARG A 158 -7.01 -3.34 0.33
N THR A 159 -8.20 -2.77 0.22
CA THR A 159 -9.07 -2.59 1.39
C THR A 159 -9.65 -3.93 1.84
N ALA A 160 -10.09 -4.00 3.09
CA ALA A 160 -10.68 -5.22 3.64
C ALA A 160 -11.92 -5.66 2.84
N SER A 161 -12.75 -4.73 2.37
CA SER A 161 -13.92 -5.05 1.52
C SER A 161 -13.55 -5.68 0.17
N ALA A 162 -12.30 -5.55 -0.25
CA ALA A 162 -11.80 -6.19 -1.47
C ALA A 162 -11.11 -7.53 -1.19
N CYS A 163 -10.76 -7.84 0.05
CA CYS A 163 -10.25 -9.15 0.45
C CYS A 163 -11.46 -10.11 0.53
N GLY A 164 -11.42 -11.24 -0.18
CA GLY A 164 -12.52 -12.22 -0.12
C GLY A 164 -12.54 -12.96 1.22
N ASP A 165 -13.73 -13.38 1.67
CA ASP A 165 -13.99 -13.97 2.99
C ASP A 165 -13.30 -15.32 3.31
N GLY A 166 -12.35 -15.79 2.48
CA GLY A 166 -11.85 -17.17 2.56
C GLY A 166 -10.33 -17.36 2.55
N SER A 167 -9.51 -16.31 2.47
CA SER A 167 -8.07 -16.48 2.28
C SER A 167 -7.26 -16.32 3.55
N VAL A 168 -7.29 -17.35 4.41
CA VAL A 168 -6.47 -17.51 5.63
C VAL A 168 -4.94 -17.55 5.33
N ALA A 169 -4.54 -17.45 4.05
CA ALA A 169 -3.17 -17.58 3.58
C ALA A 169 -2.62 -16.36 2.80
N GLU A 170 -3.33 -15.23 2.76
CA GLU A 170 -2.92 -14.08 1.93
C GLU A 170 -2.16 -12.99 2.70
N ARG A 171 -1.28 -12.30 1.97
CA ARG A 171 -0.69 -11.01 2.39
C ARG A 171 -1.83 -10.00 2.50
N ASP A 172 -2.23 -9.72 3.73
CA ASP A 172 -3.28 -8.75 4.04
C ASP A 172 -2.71 -7.33 3.97
N MET A 173 -2.94 -6.67 2.83
CA MET A 173 -2.52 -5.28 2.57
C MET A 173 -3.61 -4.26 2.91
N SER A 174 -4.57 -4.63 3.76
CA SER A 174 -5.61 -3.71 4.24
C SER A 174 -5.17 -2.93 5.47
N PHE A 175 -4.09 -3.33 6.14
CA PHE A 175 -3.57 -2.61 7.29
C PHE A 175 -2.64 -1.48 6.85
N ILE A 176 -2.87 -0.30 7.43
CA ILE A 176 -2.21 0.95 7.04
C ILE A 176 -1.70 1.72 8.26
N ARG A 177 -0.63 2.49 8.03
CA ARG A 177 -0.26 3.65 8.85
C ARG A 177 -1.07 4.85 8.36
N TYR A 178 -1.65 5.59 9.28
CA TYR A 178 -2.28 6.87 8.97
C TYR A 178 -1.93 7.92 10.01
N GLU A 179 -1.88 9.17 9.57
CA GLU A 179 -1.47 10.30 10.37
C GLU A 179 -2.60 11.33 10.44
N ILE A 180 -2.93 11.75 11.66
CA ILE A 180 -3.97 12.74 11.92
C ILE A 180 -3.33 13.90 12.66
N GLN A 181 -3.59 15.12 12.18
CA GLN A 181 -3.21 16.32 12.91
C GLN A 181 -4.12 16.50 14.12
N THR A 182 -3.50 16.59 15.29
CA THR A 182 -4.22 16.80 16.55
C THR A 182 -3.66 18.01 17.29
N ARG A 183 -4.52 18.70 18.03
CA ARG A 183 -4.14 19.71 19.03
C ARG A 183 -4.87 19.39 20.33
N ARG A 184 -4.17 19.37 21.46
CA ARG A 184 -4.82 19.15 22.77
C ARG A 184 -5.42 20.43 23.31
N VAL A 185 -4.73 21.54 23.09
CA VAL A 185 -5.14 22.89 23.51
C VAL A 185 -5.05 23.82 22.31
N VAL A 186 -5.94 24.83 22.24
CA VAL A 186 -5.97 25.81 21.14
C VAL A 186 -4.65 26.56 20.98
N ALA A 187 -3.91 26.75 22.08
CA ALA A 187 -2.62 27.44 22.11
C ALA A 187 -1.43 26.59 21.64
N GLU A 188 -1.59 25.26 21.51
CA GLU A 188 -0.51 24.38 21.08
C GLU A 188 -0.48 24.25 19.55
N PRO A 189 0.71 24.09 18.95
CA PRO A 189 0.82 23.81 17.52
C PRO A 189 0.16 22.47 17.19
N TRP A 190 -0.38 22.36 15.98
CA TRP A 190 -0.86 21.08 15.45
C TRP A 190 0.29 20.08 15.40
N GLN A 191 0.08 18.90 16.00
CA GLN A 191 1.03 17.80 15.99
C GLN A 191 0.47 16.66 15.16
N SER A 192 1.25 16.19 14.18
CA SER A 192 0.94 14.94 13.48
C SER A 192 1.08 13.79 14.46
N LYS A 193 0.02 13.00 14.60
CA LYS A 193 0.03 11.80 15.44
C LYS A 193 -0.20 10.57 14.57
N ILE A 194 0.62 9.56 14.83
CA ILE A 194 0.64 8.31 14.09
C ILE A 194 -0.37 7.33 14.69
N PHE A 195 -1.08 6.67 13.80
CA PHE A 195 -2.02 5.61 14.11
C PHE A 195 -1.92 4.46 13.12
N TYR A 196 -2.47 3.33 13.52
CA TYR A 196 -2.54 2.13 12.71
C TYR A 196 -3.96 1.60 12.69
N GLY A 197 -4.35 0.98 11.59
CA GLY A 197 -5.69 0.44 11.44
C GLY A 197 -5.87 -0.33 10.16
N ARG A 198 -7.05 -0.93 10.00
CA ARG A 198 -7.47 -1.63 8.80
C ARG A 198 -8.32 -0.71 7.94
N LEU A 199 -7.87 -0.42 6.72
CA LEU A 199 -8.65 0.29 5.72
C LEU A 199 -9.77 -0.64 5.20
N GLU A 200 -11.00 -0.34 5.57
CA GLU A 200 -12.17 -1.13 5.19
C GLU A 200 -12.56 -0.87 3.73
N ARG A 201 -12.61 0.41 3.34
CA ARG A 201 -12.93 0.88 1.98
C ARG A 201 -12.57 2.36 1.82
N VAL A 202 -12.50 2.82 0.57
CA VAL A 202 -12.46 4.25 0.23
C VAL A 202 -13.81 4.66 -0.33
N LEU A 203 -14.40 5.72 0.20
CA LEU A 203 -15.66 6.30 -0.27
C LEU A 203 -15.40 7.60 -1.02
N VAL A 204 -16.19 7.86 -2.05
CA VAL A 204 -16.23 9.14 -2.74
C VAL A 204 -17.51 9.85 -2.34
N SER A 205 -17.38 11.07 -1.82
CA SER A 205 -18.53 11.92 -1.52
C SER A 205 -18.30 13.33 -2.05
N VAL A 206 -19.40 14.02 -2.30
CA VAL A 206 -19.42 15.46 -2.58
C VAL A 206 -20.36 16.07 -1.55
N LEU A 207 -19.93 17.14 -0.90
CA LEU A 207 -20.74 17.81 0.11
C LEU A 207 -21.72 18.80 -0.54
N GLY A 208 -22.53 18.27 -1.47
CA GLY A 208 -23.63 18.92 -2.17
C GLY A 208 -23.55 20.45 -2.27
N SER A 209 -24.52 21.12 -1.64
CA SER A 209 -24.72 22.58 -1.68
C SER A 209 -23.57 23.39 -1.06
N LEU A 210 -22.68 22.77 -0.29
CA LEU A 210 -21.58 23.43 0.41
C LEU A 210 -20.25 23.35 -0.37
N SER A 211 -20.08 22.32 -1.19
CA SER A 211 -18.87 22.13 -1.99
C SER A 211 -19.12 21.20 -3.15
N THR A 212 -18.66 21.61 -4.34
CA THR A 212 -18.61 20.77 -5.53
C THR A 212 -17.36 19.88 -5.57
N LYS A 213 -16.40 20.12 -4.69
CA LYS A 213 -15.16 19.34 -4.62
C LYS A 213 -15.45 17.94 -4.11
N LYS A 214 -14.82 16.96 -4.76
CA LYS A 214 -14.91 15.58 -4.32
C LYS A 214 -14.01 15.38 -3.12
N CYS A 215 -14.51 14.65 -2.15
CA CYS A 215 -13.77 14.23 -0.97
C CYS A 215 -13.66 12.70 -1.00
N LEU A 216 -12.42 12.22 -0.96
CA LEU A 216 -12.11 10.81 -0.80
C LEU A 216 -11.95 10.53 0.69
N MET A 217 -12.81 9.67 1.22
CA MET A 217 -12.86 9.33 2.63
C MET A 217 -12.32 7.91 2.84
N ALA A 218 -11.34 7.76 3.71
CA ALA A 218 -10.86 6.47 4.18
C ALA A 218 -11.70 5.99 5.36
N VAL A 219 -12.39 4.86 5.20
CA VAL A 219 -13.12 4.19 6.28
C VAL A 219 -12.16 3.21 6.95
N ILE A 220 -11.81 3.46 8.21
CA ILE A 220 -10.75 2.74 8.91
C ILE A 220 -11.29 2.14 10.20
N THR A 221 -10.92 0.89 10.47
CA THR A 221 -11.07 0.29 11.80
C THR A 221 -9.71 0.38 12.52
N PRO A 222 -9.54 1.22 13.56
CA PRO A 222 -8.24 1.42 14.22
C PRO A 222 -7.72 0.19 14.97
N CYS A 223 -6.42 0.05 15.13
CA CYS A 223 -5.78 -0.88 16.05
C CYS A 223 -5.85 -0.31 17.49
N ARG A 224 -6.38 -1.08 18.45
CA ARG A 224 -6.48 -0.63 19.86
C ARG A 224 -5.15 -0.77 20.59
N ASN A 225 -4.93 0.11 21.56
CA ASN A 225 -3.84 0.02 22.54
C ASN A 225 -2.43 0.02 21.93
N THR A 226 -2.23 0.67 20.77
CA THR A 226 -0.89 0.93 20.22
C THR A 226 -0.08 1.94 21.03
N GLN A 227 -0.71 2.57 22.04
CA GLN A 227 -0.12 3.57 22.94
C GLN A 227 0.44 4.82 22.21
N GLY A 228 0.10 5.01 20.93
CA GLY A 228 0.64 6.09 20.11
C GLY A 228 2.12 5.92 19.76
N LYS A 229 2.66 4.71 19.91
CA LYS A 229 4.04 4.38 19.55
C LYS A 229 4.23 4.38 18.05
N ASP A 230 5.43 4.73 17.60
CA ASP A 230 5.84 4.55 16.21
C ASP A 230 6.42 3.15 16.01
N ALA A 231 5.73 2.31 15.25
CA ALA A 231 6.12 0.94 14.97
C ALA A 231 7.37 0.84 14.09
N PHE A 232 7.78 1.95 13.46
CA PHE A 232 9.07 2.05 12.78
C PHE A 232 10.23 2.17 13.79
N LEU A 233 10.04 2.91 14.87
CA LEU A 233 11.07 3.19 15.87
C LEU A 233 11.14 2.14 16.97
N GLU A 234 10.00 1.59 17.37
CA GLU A 234 9.91 0.65 18.47
C GLU A 234 8.84 -0.42 18.26
N MET A 235 9.01 -1.55 18.94
CA MET A 235 8.06 -2.65 18.85
C MET A 235 6.66 -2.23 19.33
N THR A 236 5.72 -2.20 18.39
CA THR A 236 4.34 -1.81 18.66
C THR A 236 3.40 -2.99 18.47
N THR A 237 2.49 -3.18 19.42
CA THR A 237 1.55 -4.31 19.41
C THR A 237 0.11 -3.85 19.63
N TYR A 238 -0.85 -4.66 19.17
CA TYR A 238 -2.27 -4.48 19.44
C TYR A 238 -2.95 -5.84 19.62
N ARG A 239 -4.06 -5.87 20.36
CA ARG A 239 -4.83 -7.12 20.59
C ARG A 239 -6.22 -7.12 19.96
N GLY A 240 -6.75 -5.95 19.60
CA GLY A 240 -8.10 -5.83 19.06
C GLY A 240 -8.28 -4.59 18.21
N MET A 241 -9.46 -4.51 17.59
CA MET A 241 -9.83 -3.46 16.63
C MET A 241 -10.85 -2.50 17.26
N GLY A 242 -10.72 -1.21 16.97
CA GLY A 242 -11.56 -0.11 17.44
C GLY A 242 -12.94 -0.07 16.77
N SER A 243 -13.70 0.98 17.05
CA SER A 243 -14.86 1.34 16.24
C SER A 243 -14.41 2.01 14.95
N VAL A 244 -15.23 1.88 13.91
CA VAL A 244 -14.95 2.50 12.61
C VAL A 244 -14.86 4.02 12.76
N ILE A 245 -13.87 4.59 12.08
CA ILE A 245 -13.68 6.03 11.90
C ILE A 245 -13.64 6.35 10.42
N VAL A 246 -13.91 7.60 10.09
CA VAL A 246 -13.81 8.14 8.73
C VAL A 246 -12.87 9.33 8.77
N VAL A 247 -11.87 9.32 7.90
CA VAL A 247 -10.87 10.39 7.76
C VAL A 247 -10.66 10.72 6.30
N ASP A 248 -9.96 11.83 6.03
CA ASP A 248 -9.52 12.15 4.69
C ASP A 248 -8.56 11.08 4.16
N LEU A 249 -8.65 10.73 2.87
CA LEU A 249 -7.75 9.74 2.27
C LEU A 249 -6.26 10.16 2.35
N GLN A 250 -5.96 11.45 2.34
CA GLN A 250 -4.60 11.99 2.47
C GLN A 250 -3.96 11.67 3.83
N CYS A 251 -4.75 11.31 4.85
CA CYS A 251 -4.21 10.82 6.12
C CYS A 251 -3.54 9.45 5.98
N VAL A 252 -3.82 8.68 4.92
CA VAL A 252 -3.25 7.35 4.72
C VAL A 252 -1.82 7.47 4.17
N VAL A 253 -0.85 6.94 4.92
CA VAL A 253 0.58 7.10 4.61
C VAL A 253 1.14 5.89 3.86
N ALA A 254 0.94 4.68 4.39
CA ALA A 254 1.54 3.47 3.82
C ALA A 254 0.84 2.19 4.28
N VAL A 255 1.13 1.07 3.60
CA VAL A 255 0.76 -0.27 4.06
C VAL A 255 1.71 -0.70 5.16
N ILE A 256 1.16 -1.29 6.22
CA ILE A 256 1.94 -1.94 7.27
C ILE A 256 1.77 -3.46 7.22
N GLY A 257 2.81 -4.17 7.65
CA GLY A 257 2.75 -5.59 7.93
C GLY A 257 2.25 -5.86 9.35
N ARG A 258 1.81 -7.09 9.60
CA ARG A 258 1.46 -7.55 10.94
C ARG A 258 1.80 -9.02 11.13
N VAL A 259 2.30 -9.38 12.31
CA VAL A 259 2.67 -10.74 12.68
C VAL A 259 1.98 -11.09 13.98
N GLU A 260 1.22 -12.18 13.99
CA GLU A 260 0.60 -12.68 15.21
C GLU A 260 1.63 -13.45 16.05
N THR A 261 1.77 -13.09 17.32
CA THR A 261 2.64 -13.78 18.28
C THR A 261 1.99 -13.75 19.66
N ARG A 262 1.85 -14.94 20.27
CA ARG A 262 1.35 -15.11 21.66
C ARG A 262 0.01 -14.40 21.93
N GLY A 263 -0.94 -14.45 20.99
CA GLY A 263 -2.26 -13.83 21.14
C GLY A 263 -2.28 -12.31 21.01
N SER A 264 -1.20 -11.72 20.47
CA SER A 264 -1.12 -10.30 20.13
C SER A 264 -0.59 -10.12 18.71
N TRP A 265 -1.01 -9.04 18.05
CA TRP A 265 -0.48 -8.66 16.76
C TRP A 265 0.64 -7.65 16.95
N LYS A 266 1.79 -7.93 16.36
CA LYS A 266 2.92 -7.00 16.27
C LYS A 266 2.88 -6.31 14.92
N ILE A 267 3.07 -4.99 14.90
CA ILE A 267 3.06 -4.18 13.69
C ILE A 267 4.48 -4.15 13.12
N VAL A 268 4.58 -4.29 11.79
CA VAL A 268 5.82 -4.14 11.04
C VAL A 268 5.64 -2.94 10.13
N ASP A 269 6.25 -1.82 10.49
CA ASP A 269 6.21 -0.59 9.72
C ASP A 269 7.57 -0.36 9.02
N ARG A 270 7.51 -0.01 7.74
CA ARG A 270 8.67 0.20 6.86
C ARG A 270 8.78 1.64 6.35
N THR A 271 7.96 2.55 6.88
CA THR A 271 7.85 3.93 6.37
C THR A 271 9.11 4.77 6.55
N GLY A 272 9.83 4.63 7.67
CA GLY A 272 11.08 5.38 7.88
C GLY A 272 12.31 4.81 7.16
N GLY A 273 12.13 3.79 6.31
CA GLY A 273 13.17 3.12 5.55
C GLY A 273 13.02 3.27 4.03
N LEU A 274 12.40 4.35 3.53
CA LEU A 274 12.56 4.78 2.15
C LEU A 274 14.01 5.27 1.94
N ILE A 275 14.95 4.33 1.99
CA ILE A 275 16.23 4.50 1.32
C ILE A 275 15.86 4.62 -0.15
N HIS A 276 15.86 5.83 -0.69
CA HIS A 276 16.09 6.02 -2.11
C HIS A 276 17.54 5.58 -2.34
N PRO A 277 17.82 4.46 -3.01
CA PRO A 277 19.17 4.22 -3.47
C PRO A 277 19.51 5.36 -4.44
N GLU A 278 20.27 6.35 -3.97
CA GLU A 278 20.99 7.24 -4.87
C GLU A 278 22.14 6.41 -5.44
N PHE A 279 21.97 6.00 -6.68
CA PHE A 279 23.06 5.44 -7.45
C PHE A 279 24.04 6.56 -7.73
N ALA A 280 25.21 6.51 -7.09
CA ALA A 280 26.33 7.31 -7.54
C ALA A 280 26.52 7.01 -9.03
N GLN A 281 26.43 8.04 -9.88
CA GLN A 281 26.83 7.94 -11.26
C GLN A 281 28.28 7.47 -11.24
N SER A 282 28.54 6.24 -11.71
CA SER A 282 29.91 5.84 -11.98
C SER A 282 30.40 6.77 -13.07
N GLU A 283 31.32 7.67 -12.73
CA GLU A 283 32.12 8.37 -13.72
C GLU A 283 32.69 7.29 -14.64
N GLY A 284 32.35 7.38 -15.92
CA GLY A 284 32.92 6.51 -16.95
C GLY A 284 34.42 6.70 -16.88
N VAL A 285 35.12 5.64 -16.48
CA VAL A 285 36.53 5.53 -16.80
C VAL A 285 36.53 5.23 -18.29
N ASP A 286 36.70 6.27 -19.09
CA ASP A 286 37.13 6.15 -20.47
C ASP A 286 38.49 5.42 -20.42
N ASP A 287 38.49 4.15 -20.84
CA ASP A 287 39.71 3.42 -21.16
C ASP A 287 40.26 4.04 -22.45
N ASP A 288 40.97 5.17 -22.30
CA ASP A 288 41.78 5.76 -23.36
C ASP A 288 43.00 4.86 -23.62
N ASP A 289 43.03 4.34 -24.85
CA ASP A 289 44.20 4.04 -25.69
C ASP A 289 45.43 3.38 -25.04
N VAL A 290 45.54 2.07 -25.23
CA VAL A 290 46.84 1.38 -25.19
C VAL A 290 47.53 1.61 -26.54
N ASP A 291 48.41 2.60 -26.58
CA ASP A 291 49.35 2.81 -27.68
C ASP A 291 50.19 1.53 -27.91
N LEU A 292 50.07 0.97 -29.10
CA LEU A 292 51.03 0.04 -29.67
C LEU A 292 52.15 0.85 -30.30
N GLU A 293 53.30 0.94 -29.63
CA GLU A 293 54.56 1.29 -30.29
C GLU A 293 55.49 0.07 -30.36
N ASP A 294 56.15 -0.01 -31.51
CA ASP A 294 56.96 -1.07 -32.14
C ASP A 294 58.02 -1.79 -31.27
#